data_AF-X1J8B3-F1
#
_entry.id   AF-X1J8B3-F1
#
_cell.length_a   1.000
_cell.length_b   1.000
_cell.length_c   1.000
_cell.angle_alpha   90.00
_cell.angle_beta   90.00
_cell.angle_gamma   90.00
#
_symmetry.space_group_name_H-M   'P 1'
#
loop_
_entity.id
_entity.type
_entity.pdbx_description
1 polymer ?
#
loop_
_entity_poly.entity_id
_entity_poly.type
_entity_poly.pdbx_seq_one_letter_code
_entity_poly.pdbx_strand_id
1 'polypeptide(L)'
;FIKSDPPKLNEGETKFIRKLKEYLKANKEKNRDKEIFLLRNLSKKGVGFFKNAGFYPDFIMWVKEKDKQTVVFIDPKGILIEDEEKMKLYEYLKKEIQPEMNKKYPDANLKIDSYILSVTDYSAIKKYKSKEEYEKDHVLFLEDQADCIEKLFQKISAEE
;
A
#
# COMPACT_ATOMS: atom_id res chain seq x y z
N PHE A 1 -5.83 29.41 -16.82
CA PHE A 1 -5.70 28.01 -16.40
C PHE A 1 -6.48 27.79 -15.11
N ILE A 2 -7.46 26.90 -15.10
CA ILE A 2 -8.18 26.51 -13.88
C ILE A 2 -7.28 25.53 -13.12
N LYS A 3 -6.95 25.83 -11.87
CA LYS A 3 -6.24 24.92 -10.95
C LYS A 3 -7.23 24.44 -9.89
N SER A 4 -7.29 23.13 -9.64
CA SER A 4 -8.04 22.56 -8.51
C SER A 4 -7.04 22.08 -7.46
N ASP A 5 -7.26 22.47 -6.21
CA ASP A 5 -6.54 21.94 -5.06
C ASP A 5 -7.55 21.28 -4.11
N PRO A 6 -7.43 19.95 -3.86
CA PRO A 6 -6.41 19.06 -4.39
C PRO A 6 -6.56 18.73 -5.89
N PRO A 7 -5.46 18.32 -6.54
CA PRO A 7 -5.49 17.85 -7.93
C PRO A 7 -6.38 16.62 -8.08
N LYS A 8 -6.92 16.41 -9.28
CA LYS A 8 -7.66 15.19 -9.63
C LYS A 8 -6.79 13.95 -9.42
N LEU A 9 -7.45 12.81 -9.21
CA LEU A 9 -6.78 11.51 -9.17
C LEU A 9 -6.19 11.21 -10.54
N ASN A 10 -4.98 10.64 -10.58
CA ASN A 10 -4.43 10.07 -11.80
C ASN A 10 -5.11 8.72 -12.12
N GLU A 11 -4.80 8.12 -13.27
CA GLU A 11 -5.43 6.86 -13.69
C GLU A 11 -5.15 5.70 -12.73
N GLY A 12 -3.91 5.58 -12.23
CA GLY A 12 -3.51 4.57 -11.26
C GLY A 12 -4.26 4.69 -9.93
N GLU A 13 -4.28 5.89 -9.36
CA GLU A 13 -5.02 6.21 -8.13
C GLU A 13 -6.52 5.94 -8.29
N THR A 14 -7.10 6.38 -9.42
CA THR A 14 -8.53 6.17 -9.74
C THR A 14 -8.85 4.68 -9.82
N LYS A 15 -7.99 3.92 -10.50
CA LYS A 15 -8.17 2.48 -10.66
C LYS A 15 -8.04 1.73 -9.34
N PHE A 16 -7.07 2.08 -8.51
CA PHE A 16 -6.92 1.54 -7.16
C PHE A 16 -8.18 1.78 -6.32
N ILE A 17 -8.67 3.02 -6.25
CA ILE A 17 -9.88 3.36 -5.48
C ILE A 17 -11.09 2.59 -5.99
N ARG A 18 -11.25 2.46 -7.32
CA ARG A 18 -12.36 1.71 -7.90
C ARG A 18 -12.31 0.24 -7.50
N LYS A 19 -11.17 -0.42 -7.67
CA LYS A 19 -10.99 -1.83 -7.29
C LYS A 19 -11.18 -2.05 -5.80
N LEU A 20 -10.64 -1.16 -4.95
CA LEU A 20 -10.85 -1.24 -3.51
C LEU A 20 -12.34 -1.16 -3.15
N LYS A 21 -13.07 -0.22 -3.75
CA LYS A 21 -14.52 -0.07 -3.52
C LYS A 21 -15.31 -1.30 -3.99
N GLU A 22 -14.95 -1.87 -5.13
CA GLU A 22 -15.55 -3.11 -5.65
C GLU A 22 -15.29 -4.28 -4.70
N TYR A 23 -14.04 -4.48 -4.28
CA TYR A 23 -13.64 -5.52 -3.33
C TYR A 23 -14.43 -5.42 -2.01
N LEU A 24 -14.48 -4.24 -1.40
CA LEU A 24 -15.18 -4.02 -0.13
C LEU A 24 -16.69 -4.27 -0.25
N LYS A 25 -17.29 -3.95 -1.40
CA LYS A 25 -18.71 -4.22 -1.66
C LYS A 25 -18.99 -5.71 -1.87
N ALA A 26 -18.12 -6.42 -2.57
CA ALA A 26 -18.25 -7.84 -2.83
C ALA A 26 -17.98 -8.69 -1.56
N ASN A 27 -17.11 -8.20 -0.67
CA ASN A 27 -16.64 -8.92 0.51
C ASN A 27 -17.14 -8.30 1.82
N LYS A 28 -18.37 -7.77 1.86
CA LYS A 28 -18.91 -7.10 3.05
C LYS A 28 -18.88 -7.98 4.29
N GLU A 29 -19.34 -9.23 4.19
CA GLU A 29 -19.35 -10.16 5.33
C GLU A 29 -17.94 -10.46 5.85
N LYS A 30 -16.98 -10.65 4.93
CA LYS A 30 -15.56 -10.89 5.28
C LYS A 30 -14.91 -9.69 5.98
N ASN A 31 -15.40 -8.48 5.72
CA ASN A 31 -14.87 -7.23 6.26
C ASN A 31 -15.77 -6.59 7.34
N ARG A 32 -16.80 -7.30 7.81
CA ARG A 32 -17.82 -6.72 8.71
C ARG A 32 -17.24 -6.26 10.06
N ASP A 33 -16.21 -6.95 10.53
CA ASP A 33 -15.54 -6.70 11.81
C ASP A 33 -14.32 -5.76 11.65
N LYS A 34 -14.13 -5.19 10.44
CA LYS A 34 -13.01 -4.31 10.10
C LYS A 34 -13.47 -2.87 9.91
N GLU A 35 -12.82 -1.93 10.59
CA GLU A 35 -12.90 -0.51 10.25
C GLU A 35 -11.77 -0.18 9.26
N ILE A 36 -12.11 0.31 8.06
CA ILE A 36 -11.13 0.58 7.00
C ILE A 36 -11.19 2.05 6.61
N PHE A 37 -10.11 2.76 6.86
CA PHE A 37 -9.93 4.16 6.51
C PHE A 37 -8.89 4.29 5.41
N LEU A 38 -9.16 5.13 4.41
CA LEU A 38 -8.22 5.44 3.34
C LEU A 38 -8.01 6.95 3.27
N LEU A 39 -6.77 7.39 3.46
CA LEU A 39 -6.38 8.79 3.39
C LEU A 39 -5.46 9.01 2.19
N ARG A 40 -5.73 10.04 1.39
CA ARG A 40 -4.84 10.46 0.30
C ARG A 40 -3.79 11.43 0.81
N ASN A 41 -2.52 11.14 0.57
CA ASN A 41 -1.38 11.93 1.01
C ASN A 41 -1.03 13.04 -0.01
N LEU A 42 -1.79 14.14 0.03
CA LEU A 42 -1.71 15.22 -0.95
C LEU A 42 -0.49 16.13 -0.78
N SER A 43 0.01 16.29 0.44
CA SER A 43 1.02 17.30 0.73
C SER A 43 2.43 16.86 0.32
N LYS A 44 2.69 15.55 0.19
CA LYS A 44 4.04 14.92 0.18
C LYS A 44 5.00 15.57 1.19
N LYS A 45 4.42 16.17 2.23
CA LYS A 45 5.04 16.98 3.28
C LYS A 45 4.37 16.50 4.56
N GLY A 46 5.02 15.55 5.19
CA GLY A 46 4.57 14.87 6.40
C GLY A 46 5.76 14.50 7.27
N VAL A 47 5.44 14.12 8.51
CA VAL A 47 6.36 13.76 9.60
C VAL A 47 7.48 12.87 9.06
N GLY A 48 8.73 13.18 9.41
CA GLY A 48 9.99 12.80 8.72
C GLY A 48 10.33 11.32 8.45
N PHE A 49 9.37 10.39 8.48
CA PHE A 49 9.51 8.97 8.15
C PHE A 49 10.08 8.72 6.74
N PHE A 50 9.67 9.53 5.75
CA PHE A 50 9.96 9.23 4.34
C PHE A 50 11.14 10.01 3.75
N LYS A 51 11.72 10.96 4.51
CA LYS A 51 12.86 11.76 4.03
C LYS A 51 14.10 10.90 3.78
N ASN A 52 14.29 9.85 4.57
CA ASN A 52 15.46 8.97 4.48
C ASN A 52 15.26 7.80 3.49
N ALA A 53 14.02 7.49 3.12
CA ALA A 53 13.68 6.44 2.15
C ALA A 53 13.40 6.98 0.73
N GLY A 54 13.49 8.30 0.51
CA GLY A 54 13.37 8.94 -0.80
C GLY A 54 11.99 8.85 -1.47
N PHE A 55 10.96 8.33 -0.79
CA PHE A 55 9.68 8.02 -1.42
C PHE A 55 8.47 8.29 -0.52
N TYR A 56 7.46 8.97 -1.06
CA TYR A 56 6.21 9.31 -0.38
C TYR A 56 5.02 8.57 -1.04
N PRO A 57 4.35 7.66 -0.32
CA PRO A 57 3.18 6.95 -0.82
C PRO A 57 2.00 7.90 -1.04
N ASP A 58 1.20 7.65 -2.08
CA ASP A 58 0.03 8.45 -2.42
C ASP A 58 -1.16 8.20 -1.47
N PHE A 59 -1.24 7.03 -0.82
CA PHE A 59 -2.29 6.69 0.14
C PHE A 59 -1.76 6.09 1.44
N ILE A 60 -2.53 6.29 2.50
CA ILE A 60 -2.39 5.62 3.80
C ILE A 60 -3.71 4.90 4.05
N MET A 61 -3.67 3.58 4.12
CA MET A 61 -4.81 2.75 4.51
C MET A 61 -4.64 2.32 5.96
N TRP A 62 -5.66 2.51 6.79
CA TRP A 62 -5.66 2.04 8.17
C TRP A 62 -6.81 1.05 8.35
N VAL A 63 -6.45 -0.19 8.69
CA VAL A 63 -7.38 -1.28 8.95
C VAL A 63 -7.34 -1.58 10.44
N LYS A 64 -8.50 -1.54 11.09
CA LYS A 64 -8.65 -1.92 12.50
C LYS A 64 -9.53 -3.16 12.58
N GLU A 65 -9.08 -4.15 13.32
CA GLU A 65 -9.80 -5.42 13.53
C GLU A 65 -9.63 -5.82 15.00
N LYS A 66 -10.66 -5.57 15.82
CA LYS A 66 -10.61 -5.74 17.27
C LYS A 66 -9.46 -4.93 17.90
N ASP A 67 -8.47 -5.60 18.49
CA ASP A 67 -7.27 -5.03 19.10
C ASP A 67 -6.15 -4.80 18.08
N LYS A 68 -6.23 -5.43 16.89
CA LYS A 68 -5.20 -5.33 15.85
C LYS A 68 -5.38 -4.07 15.01
N GLN A 69 -4.27 -3.39 14.72
CA GLN A 69 -4.25 -2.23 13.84
C GLN A 69 -3.20 -2.45 12.76
N THR A 70 -3.54 -2.16 11.51
CA THR A 70 -2.59 -2.25 10.39
C THR A 70 -2.64 -0.97 9.58
N VAL A 71 -1.51 -0.26 9.55
CA VAL A 71 -1.31 0.93 8.72
C VAL A 71 -0.49 0.51 7.50
N VAL A 72 -1.06 0.69 6.33
CA VAL A 72 -0.49 0.29 5.05
C VAL A 72 -0.30 1.52 4.18
N PHE A 73 0.93 1.78 3.80
CA PHE A 73 1.27 2.82 2.84
C PHE A 73 1.13 2.25 1.43
N ILE A 74 0.30 2.88 0.59
CA ILE A 74 -0.03 2.35 -0.74
C ILE A 74 0.36 3.37 -1.79
N ASP A 75 1.03 2.90 -2.83
CA ASP A 75 1.39 3.73 -3.98
C ASP A 75 1.03 3.09 -5.33
N PRO A 76 -0.07 3.53 -5.97
CA PRO A 76 -0.44 3.08 -7.29
C PRO A 76 0.36 3.84 -8.36
N LYS A 77 1.48 3.27 -8.79
CA LYS A 77 2.39 3.89 -9.78
C LYS A 77 2.85 2.91 -10.85
N GLY A 78 3.38 3.48 -11.93
CA GLY A 78 4.17 2.70 -12.89
C GLY A 78 5.49 2.30 -12.25
N ILE A 79 5.91 1.07 -12.46
CA ILE A 79 7.21 0.58 -12.02
C ILE A 79 8.13 0.55 -13.23
N LEU A 80 9.28 1.23 -13.11
CA LEU A 80 10.42 1.07 -13.99
C LEU A 80 11.47 0.21 -13.27
N ILE A 81 12.31 -0.51 -14.03
CA ILE A 81 13.29 -1.46 -13.47
C ILE A 81 14.28 -0.78 -12.52
N GLU A 82 14.55 0.52 -12.70
CA GLU A 82 15.48 1.31 -11.89
C GLU A 82 14.89 1.74 -10.54
N ASP A 83 13.64 1.40 -10.22
CA ASP A 83 12.95 1.80 -8.99
C ASP A 83 13.27 0.92 -7.75
N GLU A 84 14.40 0.20 -7.72
CA GLU A 84 14.77 -0.71 -6.62
C GLU A 84 14.78 -0.02 -5.25
N GLU A 85 15.18 1.26 -5.17
CA GLU A 85 15.15 2.01 -3.92
C GLU A 85 13.73 2.22 -3.39
N LYS A 86 12.74 2.38 -4.28
CA LYS A 86 11.33 2.54 -3.89
C LYS A 86 10.74 1.23 -3.38
N MET A 87 11.20 0.09 -3.92
CA MET A 87 10.76 -1.23 -3.48
C MET A 87 11.24 -1.54 -2.06
N LYS A 88 12.26 -0.85 -1.53
CA LYS A 88 12.79 -1.08 -0.18
C LYS A 88 12.05 -0.33 0.94
N LEU A 89 10.97 0.40 0.63
CA LEU A 89 10.22 1.14 1.66
C LEU A 89 9.70 0.19 2.75
N TYR A 90 9.18 -1.00 2.38
CA TYR A 90 8.65 -1.95 3.37
C TYR A 90 9.76 -2.41 4.33
N GLU A 91 11.00 -2.60 3.83
CA GLU A 91 12.12 -2.99 4.68
C GLU A 91 12.45 -1.91 5.70
N TYR A 92 12.50 -0.65 5.28
CA TYR A 92 12.75 0.48 6.17
C TYR A 92 11.65 0.59 7.23
N LEU A 93 10.38 0.49 6.83
CA LEU A 93 9.26 0.51 7.77
C LEU A 93 9.35 -0.62 8.79
N LYS A 94 9.71 -1.83 8.36
CA LYS A 94 9.81 -3.00 9.24
C LYS A 94 11.02 -2.96 10.17
N LYS A 95 12.17 -2.46 9.69
CA LYS A 95 13.44 -2.46 10.45
C LYS A 95 13.58 -1.25 11.38
N GLU A 96 13.12 -0.08 10.95
CA GLU A 96 13.35 1.18 11.67
C GLU A 96 12.08 1.69 12.37
N ILE A 97 10.94 1.71 11.66
CA ILE A 97 9.73 2.39 12.16
C ILE A 97 8.88 1.48 13.05
N GLN A 98 8.67 0.24 12.65
CA GLN A 98 7.85 -0.72 13.39
C GLN A 98 8.37 -0.94 14.83
N PRO A 99 9.67 -1.10 15.10
CA PRO A 99 10.18 -1.26 16.46
C PRO A 99 10.00 0.00 17.31
N GLU A 100 10.23 1.19 16.73
CA GLU A 100 10.02 2.46 17.44
C GLU A 100 8.56 2.65 17.83
N MET A 101 7.64 2.32 16.92
CA MET A 101 6.21 2.43 17.16
C MET A 101 5.74 1.42 18.22
N ASN A 102 6.24 0.19 18.19
CA ASN A 102 5.97 -0.82 19.22
C ASN A 102 6.51 -0.40 20.59
N LYS A 103 7.69 0.25 20.63
CA LYS A 103 8.25 0.77 21.88
C LYS A 103 7.42 1.93 22.45
N LYS A 104 6.93 2.81 21.57
CA LYS A 104 6.15 3.99 21.97
C LYS A 104 4.70 3.66 22.33
N TYR A 105 4.13 2.64 21.68
CA TYR A 105 2.74 2.21 21.83
C TYR A 105 2.66 0.67 21.95
N PRO A 106 3.15 0.10 23.06
CA PRO A 106 3.26 -1.37 23.22
C PRO A 106 1.89 -2.08 23.17
N ASP A 107 0.82 -1.42 23.63
CA ASP A 107 -0.53 -1.99 23.69
C ASP A 107 -1.33 -1.78 22.39
N ALA A 108 -0.76 -1.09 21.38
CA ALA A 108 -1.52 -0.72 20.18
C ALA A 108 -1.69 -1.88 19.18
N ASN A 109 -0.97 -3.00 19.37
CA ASN A 109 -0.91 -4.14 18.45
C ASN A 109 -0.86 -3.68 16.99
N LEU A 110 0.08 -2.76 16.73
CA LEU A 110 0.18 -1.99 15.50
C LEU A 110 1.14 -2.68 14.54
N LYS A 111 0.68 -2.95 13.33
CA LYS A 111 1.49 -3.36 12.18
C LYS A 111 1.60 -2.19 11.19
N ILE A 112 2.79 -1.99 10.64
CA ILE A 112 3.08 -0.99 9.61
C ILE A 112 3.69 -1.70 8.42
N ASP A 113 3.14 -1.44 7.24
CA ASP A 113 3.58 -2.05 5.99
C ASP A 113 3.47 -1.06 4.82
N SER A 114 4.04 -1.38 3.67
CA SER A 114 3.86 -0.63 2.43
C SER A 114 3.78 -1.53 1.21
N TYR A 115 2.96 -1.15 0.24
CA TYR A 115 2.88 -1.83 -1.06
C TYR A 115 2.92 -0.84 -2.22
N ILE A 116 3.62 -1.23 -3.27
CA ILE A 116 3.50 -0.58 -4.58
C ILE A 116 2.46 -1.35 -5.39
N LEU A 117 1.44 -0.65 -5.87
CA LEU A 117 0.43 -1.22 -6.76
C LEU A 117 0.79 -0.83 -8.21
N SER A 118 1.51 -1.71 -8.88
CA SER A 118 1.96 -1.51 -10.26
C SER A 118 0.76 -1.33 -11.19
N VAL A 119 0.70 -0.16 -11.86
CA VAL A 119 -0.17 0.03 -13.03
C VAL A 119 0.46 -0.57 -14.29
N THR A 120 1.77 -0.82 -14.28
CA THR A 120 2.48 -1.51 -15.36
C THR A 120 2.08 -2.99 -15.34
N ASP A 121 1.67 -3.52 -16.49
CA ASP A 121 1.34 -4.93 -16.65
C ASP A 121 2.59 -5.83 -16.43
N TYR A 122 2.42 -6.94 -15.73
CA TYR A 122 3.49 -7.89 -15.46
C TYR A 122 4.15 -8.40 -16.75
N SER A 123 3.39 -8.61 -17.82
CA SER A 123 3.91 -9.08 -19.11
C SER A 123 5.01 -8.18 -19.69
N ALA A 124 5.02 -6.89 -19.37
CA ALA A 124 6.05 -5.94 -19.79
C ALA A 124 7.38 -6.10 -19.02
N ILE A 125 7.34 -6.63 -17.79
CA ILE A 125 8.50 -6.73 -16.89
C ILE A 125 8.83 -8.16 -16.44
N LYS A 126 8.11 -9.17 -16.94
CA LYS A 126 8.28 -10.60 -16.62
C LYS A 126 9.70 -11.16 -16.84
N LYS A 127 10.54 -10.48 -17.63
CA LYS A 127 11.90 -10.90 -17.95
C LYS A 127 12.91 -10.66 -16.81
N TYR A 128 12.53 -9.91 -15.78
CA TYR A 128 13.44 -9.53 -14.68
C TYR A 128 13.23 -10.36 -13.42
N LYS A 129 11.97 -10.54 -13.02
CA LYS A 129 11.57 -11.30 -11.83
C LYS A 129 10.26 -12.03 -12.11
N SER A 130 10.07 -13.16 -11.44
CA SER A 130 8.77 -13.81 -11.33
C SER A 130 7.77 -12.90 -10.62
N LYS A 131 6.47 -13.14 -10.80
CA LYS A 131 5.44 -12.36 -10.11
C LYS A 131 5.58 -12.54 -8.60
N GLU A 132 5.88 -13.75 -8.16
CA GLU A 132 6.06 -14.11 -6.76
C GLU A 132 7.24 -13.37 -6.12
N GLU A 133 8.32 -13.14 -6.86
CA GLU A 133 9.44 -12.31 -6.39
C GLU A 133 9.05 -10.84 -6.23
N TYR A 134 8.30 -10.27 -7.17
CA TYR A 134 7.73 -8.92 -7.00
C TYR A 134 6.80 -8.85 -5.79
N GLU A 135 5.96 -9.87 -5.57
CA GLU A 135 5.07 -9.93 -4.42
C GLU A 135 5.84 -10.04 -3.08
N LYS A 136 7.01 -10.69 -3.07
CA LYS A 136 7.92 -10.70 -1.91
C LYS A 136 8.57 -9.34 -1.66
N ASP A 137 8.76 -8.56 -2.71
CA ASP A 137 9.25 -7.18 -2.65
C ASP A 137 8.10 -6.17 -2.43
N HIS A 138 6.93 -6.63 -1.96
CA HIS A 138 5.74 -5.82 -1.69
C HIS A 138 5.22 -5.05 -2.92
N VAL A 139 5.39 -5.63 -4.10
CA VAL A 139 4.84 -5.14 -5.37
C VAL A 139 3.69 -6.02 -5.82
N LEU A 140 2.50 -5.44 -5.96
CA LEU A 140 1.31 -6.11 -6.50
C LEU A 140 0.90 -5.46 -7.83
N PHE A 141 0.24 -6.21 -8.71
CA PHE A 141 -0.11 -5.74 -10.05
C PHE A 141 -1.61 -5.45 -10.17
N LEU A 142 -1.99 -4.21 -10.51
CA LEU A 142 -3.41 -3.81 -10.60
C LEU A 142 -4.17 -4.49 -11.74
N GLU A 143 -3.47 -4.91 -12.80
CA GLU A 143 -4.04 -5.65 -13.94
C GLU A 143 -4.10 -7.17 -13.73
N ASP A 144 -3.67 -7.68 -12.57
CA ASP A 144 -3.71 -9.13 -12.34
C ASP A 144 -5.14 -9.68 -12.42
N GLN A 145 -5.28 -10.87 -12.99
CA GLN A 145 -6.57 -11.57 -13.10
C GLN A 145 -7.10 -11.98 -11.73
N ALA A 146 -6.20 -12.37 -10.82
CA ALA A 146 -6.51 -12.49 -9.41
C ALA A 146 -6.66 -11.08 -8.83
N ASP A 147 -7.69 -10.85 -7.99
CA ASP A 147 -7.95 -9.51 -7.45
C ASP A 147 -6.75 -9.05 -6.59
N CYS A 148 -5.99 -8.11 -7.15
CA CYS A 148 -4.86 -7.45 -6.49
C CYS A 148 -5.22 -6.92 -5.10
N ILE A 149 -6.45 -6.40 -4.94
CA ILE A 149 -6.92 -5.93 -3.64
C ILE A 149 -7.13 -7.09 -2.69
N GLU A 150 -7.67 -8.22 -3.15
CA GLU A 150 -7.78 -9.40 -2.29
C GLU A 150 -6.41 -9.88 -1.81
N LYS A 151 -5.41 -9.94 -2.71
CA LYS A 151 -4.03 -10.27 -2.34
C LYS A 151 -3.48 -9.30 -1.31
N LEU A 152 -3.71 -8.00 -1.48
CA LEU A 152 -3.32 -6.99 -0.50
C LEU A 152 -3.92 -7.28 0.88
N PHE A 153 -5.24 -7.55 0.95
CA PHE A 153 -5.90 -7.89 2.21
C PHE A 153 -5.40 -9.21 2.82
N GLN A 154 -5.10 -10.21 2.00
CA GLN A 154 -4.50 -11.46 2.47
C GLN A 154 -3.12 -11.21 3.08
N LYS A 155 -2.24 -10.46 2.41
CA LYS A 155 -0.88 -10.17 2.89
C LYS A 155 -0.87 -9.37 4.20
N ILE A 156 -1.75 -8.37 4.32
CA ILE A 156 -1.79 -7.55 5.54
C ILE A 156 -2.41 -8.31 6.72
N SER A 157 -3.28 -9.30 6.46
CA SER A 157 -3.90 -10.15 7.49
C SER A 157 -3.11 -11.42 7.84
N ALA A 158 -2.24 -11.93 6.95
CA ALA A 158 -1.61 -13.26 7.08
C ALA A 158 -0.22 -13.29 7.70
N GLU A 159 0.41 -12.14 7.98
CA GLU A 159 1.71 -12.14 8.68
C GLU A 159 1.48 -12.08 10.19
N GLU A 160 1.40 -13.27 10.79
CA GLU A 160 1.75 -13.55 12.19
C GLU A 160 3.12 -14.22 12.25
#